data_AF-A0A060CJI4-F1
#
_entry.id   AF-A0A060CJI4-F1
#
_cell.length_a   1.000
_cell.length_b   1.000
_cell.length_c   1.000
_cell.angle_alpha   90.00
_cell.angle_beta   90.00
_cell.angle_gamma   90.00
#
_symmetry.space_group_name_H-M   'P 1'
#
loop_
_entity.id
_entity.type
_entity.pdbx_description
1 polymer ?
#
loop_
_entity_poly.entity_id
_entity_poly.type
_entity_poly.pdbx_seq_one_letter_code
_entity_poly.pdbx_strand_id
1 'polypeptide(L)'
;RPRVGTLLSWPRNIKMFGGHNTIMDNMINLEMLFWAARNGGNPYLFDIAVSHADKTMKYQFRPDYTSYHVAVYDTLTGKFIKGVTHQGYSDSSMWARGQAWAIYGYTMVYRETKDPKYLDFVQK
;
A
#
# COMPACT_ATOMS: atom_id res chain seq x y z
N ARG A 1 11.48 13.60 1.47
CA ARG A 1 10.35 12.66 1.28
C ARG A 1 10.77 11.57 0.28
N PRO A 2 10.49 10.28 0.52
CA PRO A 2 10.82 9.22 -0.44
C PRO A 2 10.06 9.44 -1.77
N ARG A 3 10.73 9.22 -2.91
CA ARG A 3 10.21 9.59 -4.24
C ARG A 3 8.92 8.87 -4.64
N VAL A 4 8.84 7.58 -4.35
CA VAL A 4 7.69 6.74 -4.76
C VAL A 4 6.46 7.03 -3.90
N GLY A 5 6.67 7.27 -2.60
CA GLY A 5 5.61 7.48 -1.62
C GLY A 5 5.11 6.21 -0.94
N THR A 6 5.69 5.03 -1.23
CA THR A 6 5.41 3.76 -0.57
C THR A 6 6.68 3.11 -0.01
N LEU A 7 6.49 2.12 0.86
CA LEU A 7 7.56 1.24 1.32
C LEU A 7 7.91 0.25 0.20
N LEU A 8 9.20 -0.04 0.06
CA LEU A 8 9.69 -1.07 -0.84
C LEU A 8 9.53 -2.42 -0.15
N SER A 9 8.68 -3.30 -0.68
CA SER A 9 8.36 -4.57 -0.02
C SER A 9 9.54 -5.54 -0.07
N TRP A 10 10.08 -5.79 -1.27
CA TRP A 10 11.16 -6.75 -1.47
C TRP A 10 12.30 -6.13 -2.28
N PRO A 11 13.37 -5.64 -1.62
CA PRO A 11 14.53 -5.10 -2.31
C PRO A 11 15.18 -6.10 -3.28
N ARG A 12 15.19 -7.38 -2.92
CA ARG A 12 15.74 -8.46 -3.76
C ARG A 12 14.93 -8.71 -5.04
N ASN A 13 13.68 -8.24 -5.13
CA ASN A 13 12.80 -8.45 -6.28
C ASN A 13 12.67 -7.21 -7.19
N ILE A 14 13.44 -6.13 -6.98
CA ILE A 14 13.37 -4.94 -7.85
C ILE A 14 13.58 -5.33 -9.32
N LYS A 15 14.63 -6.12 -9.61
CA LYS A 15 14.93 -6.58 -10.98
C LYS A 15 13.84 -7.50 -11.53
N MET A 16 13.27 -8.37 -10.68
CA MET A 16 12.22 -9.31 -11.07
C MET A 16 10.95 -8.59 -11.53
N PHE A 17 10.51 -7.57 -10.78
CA PHE A 17 9.30 -6.81 -11.14
C PHE A 17 9.56 -5.68 -12.13
N GLY A 18 10.83 -5.29 -12.30
CA GLY A 18 11.23 -4.15 -13.13
C GLY A 18 10.98 -2.79 -12.46
N GLY A 19 11.03 -2.72 -11.12
CA GLY A 19 10.80 -1.47 -10.40
C GLY A 19 10.64 -1.60 -8.89
N HIS A 20 10.32 -0.48 -8.23
CA HIS A 20 9.96 -0.43 -6.82
C HIS A 20 8.64 -1.18 -6.62
N ASN A 21 8.68 -2.31 -5.92
CA ASN A 21 7.51 -3.15 -5.68
C ASN A 21 6.88 -2.82 -4.32
N THR A 22 5.57 -2.61 -4.32
CA THR A 22 4.74 -2.44 -3.13
C THR A 22 3.64 -3.48 -3.14
N ILE A 23 3.60 -4.35 -2.13
CA ILE A 23 2.59 -5.39 -1.98
C ILE A 23 1.46 -4.92 -1.06
N MET A 24 0.25 -5.41 -1.30
CA MET A 24 -0.92 -5.07 -0.48
C MET A 24 -0.71 -5.39 1.01
N ASP A 25 0.04 -6.45 1.31
CA ASP A 25 0.41 -6.87 2.66
C ASP A 25 1.21 -5.80 3.43
N ASN A 26 1.81 -4.80 2.74
CA ASN A 26 2.42 -3.68 3.46
C ASN A 26 1.42 -2.79 4.19
N MET A 27 0.12 -2.84 3.83
CA MET A 27 -0.92 -2.06 4.50
C MET A 27 -1.03 -2.42 6.00
N ILE A 28 -0.89 -3.69 6.36
CA ILE A 28 -0.94 -4.11 7.77
C ILE A 28 0.32 -3.74 8.55
N ASN A 29 1.47 -3.59 7.86
CA ASN A 29 2.73 -3.18 8.50
C ASN A 29 2.73 -1.69 8.90
N LEU A 30 1.82 -0.88 8.36
CA LEU A 30 1.73 0.54 8.68
C LEU A 30 1.35 0.80 10.13
N GLU A 31 0.65 -0.15 10.78
CA GLU A 31 0.27 -0.04 12.19
C GLU A 31 1.49 0.13 13.10
N MET A 32 2.60 -0.52 12.77
CA MET A 32 3.86 -0.35 13.51
C MET A 32 4.40 1.09 13.40
N LEU A 33 4.30 1.71 12.22
CA LEU A 33 4.74 3.09 12.01
C LEU A 33 3.85 4.08 12.76
N PHE A 34 2.53 3.89 12.71
CA PHE A 34 1.58 4.70 13.47
C PHE A 34 1.80 4.57 14.98
N TRP A 35 1.98 3.35 15.47
CA TRP A 35 2.27 3.10 16.88
C TRP A 35 3.58 3.76 17.31
N ALA A 36 4.66 3.57 16.56
CA ALA A 36 5.95 4.16 16.89
C ALA A 36 5.89 5.70 16.92
N ALA A 37 5.21 6.34 15.95
CA ALA A 37 5.02 7.78 15.93
C ALA A 37 4.29 8.31 17.16
N ARG A 38 3.30 7.56 17.69
CA ARG A 38 2.56 7.94 18.91
C ARG A 38 3.29 7.66 20.22
N ASN A 39 4.26 6.74 20.21
CA ASN A 39 4.91 6.23 21.41
C ASN A 39 6.37 6.72 21.52
N GLY A 40 6.63 7.97 21.14
CA GLY A 40 7.95 8.62 21.31
C GLY A 40 8.95 8.34 20.19
N GLY A 41 8.57 7.62 19.14
CA GLY A 41 9.33 7.53 17.90
C GLY A 41 9.23 8.81 17.07
N ASN A 42 9.98 8.86 15.97
CA ASN A 42 9.97 10.01 15.08
C ASN A 42 8.55 10.26 14.51
N PRO A 43 7.94 11.45 14.71
CA PRO A 43 6.60 11.75 14.19
C PRO A 43 6.46 11.58 12.67
N TYR A 44 7.55 11.74 11.93
CA TYR A 44 7.59 11.53 10.47
C TYR A 44 7.23 10.09 10.04
N LEU A 45 7.27 9.10 10.95
CA LEU A 45 6.79 7.74 10.67
C LEU A 45 5.28 7.73 10.36
N PHE A 46 4.51 8.62 10.99
CA PHE A 46 3.09 8.81 10.69
C PHE A 46 2.89 9.28 9.25
N ASP A 47 3.65 10.29 8.82
CA ASP A 47 3.60 10.82 7.45
C ASP A 47 3.98 9.77 6.40
N ILE A 48 4.96 8.90 6.71
CA ILE A 48 5.34 7.79 5.83
C ILE A 48 4.17 6.80 5.70
N ALA A 49 3.49 6.47 6.80
CA ALA A 49 2.35 5.56 6.78
C ALA A 49 1.16 6.14 5.99
N VAL A 50 0.81 7.41 6.20
CA VAL A 50 -0.23 8.12 5.44
C VAL A 50 0.13 8.18 3.95
N SER A 51 1.37 8.54 3.62
CA SER A 51 1.85 8.57 2.23
C SER A 51 1.70 7.21 1.55
N HIS A 52 2.04 6.12 2.27
CA HIS A 52 1.89 4.77 1.75
C HIS A 52 0.42 4.46 1.47
N ALA A 53 -0.45 4.68 2.45
CA ALA A 53 -1.88 4.39 2.32
C ALA A 53 -2.54 5.17 1.17
N ASP A 54 -2.21 6.46 1.01
CA ASP A 54 -2.73 7.32 -0.06
C ASP A 54 -2.26 6.87 -1.44
N LYS A 55 -0.98 6.50 -1.57
CA LYS A 55 -0.42 6.03 -2.84
C LYS A 55 -1.02 4.67 -3.23
N THR A 56 -1.14 3.76 -2.26
CA THR A 56 -1.78 2.44 -2.46
C THR A 56 -3.25 2.60 -2.88
N MET A 57 -3.99 3.54 -2.28
CA MET A 57 -5.40 3.78 -2.58
C MET A 57 -5.56 4.23 -4.04
N LYS A 58 -4.66 5.09 -4.50
CA LYS A 58 -4.71 5.66 -5.84
C LYS A 58 -4.36 4.68 -6.96
N TYR A 59 -3.40 3.77 -6.73
CA TYR A 59 -2.77 3.02 -7.83
C TYR A 59 -2.91 1.50 -7.72
N GLN A 60 -3.26 0.95 -6.55
CA GLN A 60 -3.28 -0.49 -6.33
C GLN A 60 -4.70 -1.10 -6.37
N PHE A 61 -5.68 -0.29 -6.79
CA PHE A 61 -7.07 -0.68 -6.99
C PHE A 61 -7.50 -0.43 -8.42
N ARG A 62 -8.34 -1.32 -8.93
CA ARG A 62 -9.04 -1.19 -10.21
C ARG A 62 -10.30 -0.33 -10.03
N PRO A 63 -10.95 0.12 -11.12
CA PRO A 63 -12.19 0.92 -11.03
C PRO A 63 -13.35 0.23 -10.30
N ASP A 64 -13.33 -1.11 -10.21
CA ASP A 64 -14.31 -1.93 -9.51
C ASP A 64 -13.93 -2.23 -8.05
N TYR A 65 -12.95 -1.51 -7.49
CA TYR A 65 -12.43 -1.67 -6.12
C TYR A 65 -11.75 -3.01 -5.82
N THR A 66 -11.51 -3.85 -6.83
CA THR A 66 -10.63 -5.01 -6.67
C THR A 66 -9.17 -4.60 -6.66
N SER A 67 -8.38 -5.21 -5.77
CA SER A 67 -6.96 -4.85 -5.61
C SER A 67 -6.02 -5.67 -6.52
N TYR A 68 -4.91 -5.05 -6.91
CA TYR A 68 -3.72 -5.77 -7.36
C TYR A 68 -2.94 -6.26 -6.13
N HIS A 69 -2.29 -7.41 -6.23
CA HIS A 69 -1.38 -7.85 -5.17
C HIS A 69 -0.15 -6.93 -5.12
N VAL A 70 0.52 -6.68 -6.25
CA VAL A 70 1.77 -5.89 -6.30
C VAL A 70 1.60 -4.68 -7.22
N ALA A 71 1.86 -3.47 -6.72
CA ALA A 71 2.06 -2.28 -7.53
C ALA A 71 3.56 -2.08 -7.81
N VAL A 72 3.91 -1.81 -9.07
CA VAL A 72 5.28 -1.54 -9.49
C VAL A 72 5.39 -0.08 -9.90
N TYR A 73 6.40 0.61 -9.34
CA TYR A 73 6.68 2.01 -9.63
C TYR A 73 8.10 2.17 -10.21
N ASP A 74 8.26 3.21 -11.01
CA ASP A 74 9.57 3.66 -11.48
C ASP A 74 10.40 4.20 -10.31
N THR A 75 11.62 3.69 -10.15
CA THR A 75 12.48 3.97 -8.99
C THR A 75 13.03 5.40 -8.99
N LEU A 76 13.07 6.06 -10.15
CA LEU A 76 13.64 7.40 -10.30
C LEU A 76 12.57 8.49 -10.16
N THR A 77 11.40 8.26 -10.76
CA THR A 77 10.30 9.21 -10.90
C THR A 77 9.13 8.96 -9.95
N GLY A 78 8.99 7.74 -9.41
CA GLY A 78 7.86 7.36 -8.57
C GLY A 78 6.52 7.21 -9.30
N LYS A 79 6.54 7.19 -10.64
CA LYS A 79 5.35 6.93 -11.48
C LYS A 79 4.94 5.46 -11.39
N PHE A 80 3.64 5.22 -11.35
CA PHE A 80 3.09 3.87 -11.45
C PHE A 80 3.37 3.29 -12.84
N ILE A 81 3.86 2.05 -12.89
CA ILE A 81 4.16 1.34 -14.13
C ILE A 81 3.05 0.32 -14.40
N LYS A 82 2.79 -0.57 -13.43
CA LYS A 82 1.83 -1.66 -13.59
C LYS A 82 1.41 -2.27 -12.25
N GLY A 83 0.23 -2.88 -12.25
CA GLY A 83 -0.24 -3.78 -11.20
C GLY A 83 -0.09 -5.23 -11.66
N VAL A 84 0.45 -6.09 -10.81
CA VAL A 84 0.70 -7.50 -11.11
C VAL A 84 0.35 -8.36 -9.89
N THR A 85 0.50 -9.68 -10.04
CA THR A 85 0.35 -10.63 -8.94
C THR A 85 1.63 -11.40 -8.65
N HIS A 86 1.74 -11.88 -7.41
CA HIS A 86 2.73 -12.88 -7.03
C HIS A 86 2.09 -14.18 -6.51
N GLN A 87 0.86 -14.12 -6.00
CA GLN A 87 0.17 -15.25 -5.36
C GLN A 87 -1.29 -15.44 -5.81
N GLY A 88 -1.83 -14.50 -6.59
CA GLY A 88 -3.13 -14.65 -7.22
C GLY A 88 -3.04 -15.47 -8.50
N TYR A 89 -4.19 -15.84 -9.05
CA TYR A 89 -4.26 -16.65 -10.28
C TYR A 89 -3.66 -15.95 -11.50
N SER A 90 -3.93 -14.65 -11.66
CA SER A 90 -3.41 -13.80 -12.74
C SER A 90 -3.28 -12.34 -12.30
N ASP A 91 -2.58 -11.51 -13.08
CA ASP A 91 -2.47 -10.06 -12.84
C ASP A 91 -3.82 -9.34 -12.87
N SER A 92 -4.79 -9.89 -13.61
CA SER A 92 -6.18 -9.40 -13.67
C SER A 92 -7.09 -9.97 -12.58
N SER A 93 -6.67 -11.02 -11.87
CA SER A 93 -7.46 -11.62 -10.80
C SER A 93 -7.46 -10.79 -9.52
N MET A 94 -8.47 -11.01 -8.68
CA MET A 94 -8.52 -10.53 -7.31
C MET A 94 -8.12 -11.67 -6.35
N TRP A 95 -6.94 -11.57 -5.76
CA TRP A 95 -6.51 -12.53 -4.76
C TRP A 95 -7.18 -12.26 -3.42
N ALA A 96 -7.98 -13.22 -2.93
CA ALA A 96 -8.85 -13.04 -1.76
C ALA A 96 -8.12 -12.51 -0.52
N ARG A 97 -6.94 -13.05 -0.19
CA ARG A 97 -6.18 -12.58 0.97
C ARG A 97 -5.60 -11.18 0.76
N GLY A 98 -5.21 -10.83 -0.47
CA GLY A 98 -4.79 -9.46 -0.81
C GLY A 98 -5.92 -8.46 -0.58
N GLN A 99 -7.13 -8.79 -1.04
CA GLN A 99 -8.30 -7.94 -0.78
C GLN A 99 -8.60 -7.83 0.72
N ALA A 100 -8.46 -8.91 1.48
CA ALA A 100 -8.63 -8.87 2.93
C ALA A 100 -7.59 -7.96 3.62
N TRP A 101 -6.32 -7.98 3.17
CA TRP A 101 -5.30 -7.05 3.65
C TRP A 101 -5.61 -5.59 3.34
N ALA A 102 -6.18 -5.30 2.17
CA ALA A 102 -6.69 -3.97 1.86
C ALA A 102 -7.78 -3.54 2.84
N ILE A 103 -8.81 -4.37 3.03
CA ILE A 103 -9.95 -4.07 3.90
C ILE A 103 -9.49 -3.82 5.34
N TYR A 104 -8.69 -4.73 5.89
CA TYR A 104 -8.15 -4.56 7.24
C TYR A 104 -7.26 -3.31 7.31
N GLY A 105 -6.36 -3.17 6.33
CA GLY A 105 -5.40 -2.08 6.24
C GLY A 105 -6.07 -0.71 6.26
N TYR A 106 -7.08 -0.47 5.43
CA TYR A 106 -7.78 0.82 5.40
C TYR A 106 -8.67 1.05 6.62
N THR A 107 -9.25 -0.02 7.19
CA THR A 107 -9.95 0.08 8.49
C THR A 107 -8.98 0.54 9.58
N MET A 108 -7.78 -0.05 9.63
CA MET A 108 -6.72 0.33 10.55
C MET A 108 -6.26 1.77 10.27
N VAL A 109 -5.94 2.15 9.02
CA VAL A 109 -5.54 3.52 8.69
C VAL A 109 -6.60 4.54 9.10
N TYR A 110 -7.89 4.27 8.90
CA TYR A 110 -8.97 5.13 9.43
C TYR A 110 -8.93 5.22 10.95
N ARG A 111 -8.74 4.11 11.67
CA ARG A 111 -8.64 4.10 13.13
C ARG A 111 -7.50 5.01 13.63
N GLU A 112 -6.35 4.94 12.97
CA GLU A 112 -5.12 5.65 13.35
C GLU A 112 -5.13 7.14 12.97
N THR A 113 -5.79 7.50 11.86
CA THR A 113 -5.79 8.87 11.30
C THR A 113 -7.08 9.65 11.56
N LYS A 114 -8.21 8.95 11.75
CA LYS A 114 -9.58 9.49 11.75
C LYS A 114 -9.97 10.25 10.49
N ASP A 115 -9.22 10.11 9.40
CA ASP A 115 -9.55 10.73 8.11
C ASP A 115 -10.67 9.91 7.41
N PRO A 116 -11.88 10.49 7.24
CA PRO A 116 -13.04 9.75 6.74
C PRO A 116 -12.85 9.18 5.34
N LYS A 117 -11.92 9.71 4.53
CA LYS A 117 -11.65 9.18 3.19
C LYS A 117 -11.27 7.69 3.20
N TYR A 118 -10.62 7.22 4.27
CA TYR A 118 -10.23 5.81 4.41
C TYR A 118 -11.41 4.92 4.80
N LEU A 119 -12.35 5.46 5.60
CA LEU A 119 -13.59 4.77 5.93
C LEU A 119 -14.50 4.65 4.71
N ASP A 120 -14.69 5.76 3.99
CA ASP A 120 -15.52 5.79 2.77
C ASP A 120 -14.96 4.84 1.71
N PHE A 121 -13.63 4.74 1.62
CA PHE A 121 -12.97 3.84 0.69
C PHE A 121 -13.14 2.36 1.06
N VAL A 122 -12.99 1.99 2.34
CA VAL A 122 -13.06 0.59 2.77
C VAL A 122 -14.47 0.00 2.72
N GLN A 123 -15.50 0.84 2.61
CA GLN A 123 -16.89 0.43 2.45
C GLN A 123 -17.31 0.15 1.00
N LYS A 124 -16.44 0.42 0.03
CA LYS A 124 -16.65 0.10 -1.39
C LYS A 124 -16.39 -1.37 -1.68
#